data_AF-D4E8B2-F1
#
_entry.id   AF-D4E8B2-F1
#
_cell.length_a   1.000
_cell.length_b   1.000
_cell.length_c   1.000
_cell.angle_alpha   90.00
_cell.angle_beta   90.00
_cell.angle_gamma   90.00
#
_symmetry.space_group_name_H-M   'P 1'
#
loop_
_entity.id
_entity.type
_entity.pdbx_description
1 polymer ?
#
loop_
_entity_poly.entity_id
_entity_poly.type
_entity_poly.pdbx_seq_one_letter_code
_entity_poly.pdbx_strand_id
1 'polypeptide(L)'
;MLSKMMNAPAALLLVLFLASCAERMPMPPEPIVMLPPESVFKPCEQPQLTGSTWGDIGSHALALQTALSICAGQVATLNQWRQRIDLQNSAKGIR
;
A
#
# COMPACT_ATOMS: atom_id res chain seq x y z
N MET A 1 -31.37 -48.67 -14.38
CA MET A 1 -31.90 -48.75 -13.00
C MET A 1 -30.79 -48.44 -12.01
N LEU A 2 -30.56 -47.16 -11.67
CA LEU A 2 -29.56 -46.79 -10.65
C LEU A 2 -29.93 -45.50 -9.89
N SER A 3 -31.22 -45.18 -9.75
CA SER A 3 -31.68 -44.17 -8.79
C SER A 3 -31.84 -44.83 -7.43
N LYS A 4 -30.71 -44.99 -6.76
CA LYS A 4 -30.62 -45.44 -5.36
C LYS A 4 -31.37 -44.41 -4.51
N MET A 5 -32.35 -44.89 -3.74
CA MET A 5 -33.14 -44.09 -2.79
C MET A 5 -32.18 -43.29 -1.91
N MET A 6 -32.16 -41.97 -2.12
CA MET A 6 -31.52 -41.03 -1.22
C MET A 6 -32.26 -41.15 0.11
N ASN A 7 -31.64 -41.78 1.09
CA ASN A 7 -32.17 -41.89 2.43
C ASN A 7 -32.24 -40.46 3.00
N ALA A 8 -33.45 -39.88 3.06
CA ALA A 8 -33.70 -38.51 3.54
C ALA A 8 -32.93 -38.13 4.83
N PRO A 9 -32.80 -39.00 5.87
CA PRO A 9 -32.02 -38.67 7.06
C PRO A 9 -30.50 -38.54 6.78
N ALA A 10 -29.96 -39.29 5.81
CA ALA A 10 -28.55 -39.19 5.45
C ALA A 10 -28.24 -37.88 4.72
N ALA A 11 -29.15 -37.39 3.88
CA ALA A 11 -29.04 -36.07 3.26
C ALA A 11 -29.13 -34.94 4.31
N LEU A 12 -30.02 -35.08 5.28
CA LEU A 12 -30.19 -34.12 6.36
C LEU A 12 -28.93 -34.03 7.25
N LEU A 13 -28.34 -35.17 7.60
CA LEU A 13 -27.07 -35.24 8.34
C LEU A 13 -25.93 -34.58 7.55
N LEU A 14 -25.82 -34.85 6.25
CA LEU A 14 -24.76 -34.28 5.41
C LEU A 14 -24.84 -32.74 5.36
N VAL A 15 -26.05 -32.19 5.26
CA VAL A 15 -26.28 -30.72 5.27
C VAL A 15 -25.89 -30.11 6.63
N LEU A 16 -26.24 -30.76 7.74
CA LEU A 16 -25.88 -30.31 9.08
C LEU A 16 -24.36 -30.33 9.33
N PHE A 17 -23.66 -31.36 8.83
CA PHE A 17 -22.20 -31.42 8.90
C PHE A 17 -21.53 -30.34 8.06
N LEU A 18 -22.05 -30.05 6.86
CA LEU A 18 -21.51 -29.00 5.99
C LEU A 18 -21.75 -27.59 6.54
N ALA A 19 -22.90 -27.33 7.17
CA ALA A 19 -23.21 -26.04 7.79
C ALA A 19 -22.26 -25.72 8.96
N SER A 20 -21.88 -26.73 9.76
CA SER A 20 -20.92 -26.58 10.86
C SER A 20 -19.53 -26.13 10.41
N CYS A 21 -19.10 -26.51 9.19
CA CYS A 21 -17.83 -26.06 8.61
C CYS A 21 -17.88 -24.64 8.03
N ALA A 22 -19.07 -24.12 7.71
CA ALA A 22 -19.24 -22.79 7.12
C ALA A 22 -19.37 -21.68 8.17
N GLU A 23 -19.85 -22.00 9.38
CA GLU A 23 -20.17 -21.03 10.44
C GLU A 23 -18.92 -20.30 11.02
N ARG A 24 -17.72 -20.77 10.70
CA ARG A 24 -16.47 -20.30 11.32
C ARG A 24 -15.50 -19.69 10.31
N MET A 25 -16.02 -18.90 9.38
CA MET A 25 -15.17 -17.96 8.63
C MET A 25 -14.99 -16.70 9.48
N PRO A 26 -13.80 -16.45 10.05
CA PRO A 26 -13.52 -15.16 10.68
C PRO A 26 -13.70 -14.09 9.60
N MET A 27 -14.37 -12.99 9.96
CA MET A 27 -14.44 -11.83 9.10
C MET A 27 -13.00 -11.48 8.68
N PRO A 28 -12.71 -11.31 7.37
CA PRO A 28 -11.35 -11.02 6.94
C PRO A 28 -10.86 -9.78 7.70
N PRO A 29 -9.70 -9.84 8.36
CA PRO A 29 -9.18 -8.72 9.12
C PRO A 29 -9.06 -7.50 8.20
N GLU A 30 -9.43 -6.33 8.71
CA GLU A 30 -9.33 -5.10 7.95
C GLU A 30 -7.90 -4.95 7.38
N PRO A 31 -7.76 -4.59 6.09
CA PRO A 31 -6.45 -4.41 5.49
C PRO A 31 -5.67 -3.35 6.27
N ILE A 32 -4.52 -3.71 6.83
CA ILE A 32 -3.59 -2.73 7.40
C ILE A 32 -3.04 -1.89 6.26
N VAL A 33 -3.53 -0.66 6.10
CA VAL A 33 -3.00 0.30 5.13
C VAL A 33 -1.74 0.91 5.73
N MET A 34 -0.58 0.46 5.26
CA MET A 34 0.67 1.18 5.53
C MET A 34 0.72 2.41 4.64
N LEU A 35 0.68 3.60 5.24
CA LEU A 35 0.88 4.85 4.51
C LEU A 35 2.38 5.13 4.39
N PRO A 36 2.81 5.82 3.32
CA PRO A 36 4.17 6.31 3.22
C PRO A 36 4.42 7.46 4.23
N PRO A 37 5.69 7.78 4.53
CA PRO A 37 6.04 8.81 5.50
C PRO A 37 5.46 10.18 5.13
N GLU A 38 5.03 10.99 6.10
CA GLU A 38 4.30 12.23 5.81
C GLU A 38 5.05 13.23 4.93
N SER A 39 6.39 13.20 4.98
CA SER A 39 7.26 14.05 4.18
C SER A 39 7.11 13.87 2.67
N VAL A 40 6.60 12.72 2.20
CA VAL A 40 6.41 12.43 0.77
C VAL A 40 5.11 12.99 0.19
N PHE A 41 4.19 13.47 1.05
CA PHE A 41 2.93 14.07 0.60
C PHE A 41 3.06 15.55 0.28
N LYS A 42 4.18 16.19 0.64
CA LYS A 42 4.46 17.57 0.30
C LYS A 42 5.11 17.62 -1.10
N PRO A 43 4.56 18.39 -2.06
CA PRO A 43 5.23 18.60 -3.33
C PRO A 43 6.64 19.19 -3.12
N CYS A 44 7.58 18.81 -3.98
CA CYS A 44 8.91 19.41 -3.97
C CYS A 44 8.80 20.90 -4.30
N GLU A 45 9.53 21.71 -3.53
CA GLU A 45 9.56 23.16 -3.72
C GLU A 45 10.25 23.52 -5.03
N GLN A 46 9.68 24.46 -5.77
CA GLN A 46 10.23 25.01 -7.01
C GLN A 46 10.34 26.53 -6.87
N PRO A 47 11.49 27.04 -6.40
CA PRO A 47 11.66 28.47 -6.22
C PRO A 47 11.64 29.18 -7.57
N GLN A 48 10.93 30.30 -7.61
CA GLN A 48 10.86 31.15 -8.79
C GLN A 48 12.04 32.12 -8.84
N LEU A 49 12.53 32.40 -10.04
CA LEU A 49 13.52 33.46 -10.23
C LEU A 49 12.84 34.81 -10.06
N THR A 50 13.14 35.51 -8.97
CA THR A 50 12.67 36.87 -8.71
C THR A 50 13.77 37.85 -9.07
N GLY A 51 13.56 38.61 -10.16
CA GLY A 51 14.49 39.64 -10.61
C GLY A 51 15.22 39.26 -11.91
N SER A 52 16.21 40.08 -12.27
CA SER A 52 16.92 39.96 -13.55
C SER A 52 18.40 40.30 -13.45
N THR A 53 18.92 40.47 -12.23
CA THR A 53 20.35 40.73 -11.99
C THR A 53 21.11 39.42 -11.81
N TRP A 54 22.43 39.47 -11.97
CA TRP A 54 23.30 38.33 -11.66
C TRP A 54 23.20 37.89 -10.20
N GLY A 55 22.94 38.82 -9.27
CA GLY A 55 22.68 38.51 -7.86
C GLY A 55 21.38 37.71 -7.67
N ASP A 56 20.34 38.06 -8.43
CA ASP A 56 19.05 37.34 -8.41
C ASP A 56 19.23 35.90 -8.92
N ILE A 57 19.97 35.73 -10.01
CA ILE A 57 20.28 34.39 -10.55
C ILE A 57 21.10 33.57 -9.55
N GLY A 58 22.11 34.17 -8.91
CA GLY A 58 22.92 33.49 -7.90
C GLY A 58 22.12 33.07 -6.67
N SER A 59 21.25 33.96 -6.17
CA SER A 59 20.37 33.65 -5.03
C SER A 59 19.32 32.60 -5.39
N HIS A 60 18.75 32.65 -6.59
CA HIS A 60 17.85 31.63 -7.12
C HIS A 60 18.53 30.28 -7.25
N ALA A 61 19.75 30.22 -7.79
CA ALA A 61 20.50 28.97 -7.91
C ALA A 61 20.77 28.34 -6.53
N LEU A 62 21.08 29.15 -5.51
CA LEU A 62 21.26 28.66 -4.14
C LEU A 62 19.94 28.13 -3.56
N ALA A 63 18.83 28.86 -3.73
CA ALA A 63 17.51 28.43 -3.28
C ALA A 63 17.09 27.11 -3.97
N LEU A 64 17.32 27.02 -5.29
CA LEU A 64 17.04 25.84 -6.08
C LEU A 64 17.88 24.63 -5.62
N GLN A 65 19.18 24.82 -5.37
CA GLN A 65 20.05 23.77 -4.86
C GLN A 65 19.53 23.20 -3.53
N THR A 66 19.13 24.08 -2.61
CA THR A 66 18.55 23.66 -1.33
C THR A 66 17.23 22.91 -1.54
N ALA A 67 16.30 23.44 -2.33
CA ALA A 67 15.03 22.78 -2.64
C ALA A 67 15.22 21.38 -3.25
N LEU A 68 16.17 21.23 -4.19
CA LEU A 68 16.51 19.96 -4.81
C LEU A 68 17.10 18.97 -3.80
N SER A 69 18.00 19.41 -2.92
CA SER A 69 18.57 18.54 -1.89
C SER A 69 17.51 17.98 -0.93
N ILE A 70 16.53 18.80 -0.55
CA ILE A 70 15.40 18.39 0.30
C ILE A 70 14.51 17.41 -0.45
N CYS A 71 14.15 17.74 -1.70
CA CYS A 71 13.34 16.88 -2.56
C CYS A 71 13.98 15.50 -2.77
N ALA A 72 15.30 15.45 -3.00
CA ALA A 72 16.04 14.19 -3.13
C ALA A 72 15.92 13.33 -1.87
N GLY A 73 15.97 13.93 -0.67
CA GLY A 73 15.76 13.23 0.60
C GLY A 73 14.34 12.66 0.76
N GLN A 74 13.32 13.41 0.34
CA GLN A 74 11.93 12.94 0.34
C GLN A 74 11.75 11.74 -0.61
N VAL A 75 12.29 11.83 -1.83
CA VAL A 75 12.21 10.75 -2.83
C VAL A 75 12.99 9.51 -2.37
N ALA A 76 14.17 9.67 -1.76
CA ALA A 76 14.92 8.55 -1.20
C ALA A 76 14.12 7.84 -0.10
N THR A 77 13.48 8.60 0.78
CA THR A 77 12.62 8.07 1.85
C THR A 77 11.42 7.30 1.28
N LEU A 78 10.77 7.84 0.24
CA LEU A 78 9.67 7.19 -0.46
C LEU A 78 10.10 5.85 -1.06
N ASN A 79 11.24 5.82 -1.74
CA ASN A 79 11.75 4.62 -2.40
C ASN A 79 12.14 3.54 -1.39
N GLN A 80 12.78 3.91 -0.28
CA GLN A 80 13.07 2.98 0.81
C GLN A 80 11.79 2.40 1.43
N TRP A 81 10.76 3.24 1.59
CA TRP A 81 9.46 2.76 2.06
C TRP A 81 8.84 1.75 1.09
N ARG A 82 8.79 2.06 -0.23
CA ARG A 82 8.28 1.14 -1.25
C ARG A 82 8.98 -0.22 -1.21
N GLN A 83 10.32 -0.22 -1.15
CA GLN A 83 11.11 -1.46 -1.04
C GLN A 83 10.74 -2.28 0.20
N ARG A 84 10.56 -1.63 1.37
CA ARG A 84 10.16 -2.34 2.60
C ARG A 84 8.78 -2.99 2.45
N ILE A 85 7.82 -2.28 1.86
CA ILE A 85 6.47 -2.80 1.61
C ILE A 85 6.52 -3.98 0.63
N ASP A 86 7.28 -3.88 -0.45
CA ASP A 86 7.42 -4.95 -1.45
C ASP A 86 8.01 -6.24 -0.83
N LEU A 87 9.02 -6.07 0.04
CA LEU A 87 9.61 -7.18 0.79
C LEU A 87 8.60 -7.81 1.77
N GLN A 88 7.81 -7.00 2.48
CA GLN A 88 6.77 -7.48 3.39
C GLN A 88 5.65 -8.23 2.64
N ASN A 89 5.21 -7.72 1.49
CA ASN A 89 4.20 -8.37 0.65
C ASN A 89 4.72 -9.72 0.12
N SER A 90 5.97 -9.75 -0.34
CA SER A 90 6.63 -10.98 -0.79
C SER A 90 6.72 -12.03 0.33
N ALA A 91 7.09 -11.61 1.55
CA ALA A 91 7.15 -12.50 2.71
C ALA A 91 5.77 -13.02 3.14
N LYS A 92 4.70 -12.24 2.91
CA LYS A 92 3.32 -12.62 3.23
C LYS A 92 2.65 -13.46 2.14
N GLY A 93 3.34 -13.75 1.03
CA GLY A 93 2.78 -14.49 -0.09
C GLY A 93 1.68 -13.75 -0.85
N ILE A 94 1.58 -12.42 -0.65
CA ILE A 94 0.69 -11.53 -1.38
C ILE A 94 1.46 -11.16 -2.65
N ARG A 95 1.31 -11.98 -3.69
CA ARG A 95 1.89 -11.73 -5.01
C ARG A 95 0.81 -11.28 -5.98
#